data_AF-A0A951JE51-F1
#
_entry.id   AF-A0A951JE51-F1
#
_cell.length_a   1.000
_cell.length_b   1.000
_cell.length_c   1.000
_cell.angle_alpha   90.00
_cell.angle_beta   90.00
_cell.angle_gamma   90.00
#
_symmetry.space_group_name_H-M   'P 1'
#
loop_
_entity.id
_entity.type
_entity.pdbx_description
1 polymer ?
#
loop_
_entity_poly.entity_id
_entity_poly.type
_entity_poly.pdbx_seq_one_letter_code
_entity_poly.pdbx_strand_id
1 'polypeptide(L)'
;MATVKSKTVNPAMTESTVVLLRELVAHLRDNRTELREEWARRITEARLLTAMTKEEIFAEATSVYDNYVEALETGTFEALQAYARNLSERIIPRGVETDEVVGIVLLLRDVLARS
;
A
#
# COMPACT_ATOMS: atom_id res chain seq x y z
N MET A 1 -1.79 34.63 -37.53
CA MET A 1 -0.91 34.25 -36.38
C MET A 1 -1.75 34.37 -35.13
N ALA A 2 -1.89 33.40 -34.22
CA ALA A 2 -1.17 32.16 -34.01
C ALA A 2 -2.13 31.11 -33.41
N THR A 3 -1.98 29.86 -33.85
CA THR A 3 -2.69 28.70 -33.34
C THR A 3 -2.08 28.29 -32.00
N VAL A 4 -2.83 28.44 -30.90
CA VAL A 4 -2.47 27.81 -29.62
C VAL A 4 -2.98 26.37 -29.67
N LYS A 5 -2.07 25.41 -29.90
CA LYS A 5 -2.34 23.99 -29.73
C LYS A 5 -2.59 23.72 -28.24
N SER A 6 -3.84 23.44 -27.86
CA SER A 6 -4.16 22.84 -26.57
C SER A 6 -3.45 21.50 -26.45
N LYS A 7 -2.47 21.43 -25.54
CA LYS A 7 -1.85 20.18 -25.11
C LYS A 7 -2.81 19.48 -24.15
N THR A 8 -3.88 18.91 -24.68
CA THR A 8 -4.68 17.91 -23.96
C THR A 8 -3.89 16.61 -23.94
N VAL A 9 -2.97 16.50 -23.00
CA VAL A 9 -2.48 15.18 -22.58
C VAL A 9 -3.54 14.64 -21.62
N ASN A 10 -4.45 13.84 -22.15
CA ASN A 10 -5.13 12.84 -21.35
C ASN A 10 -4.48 11.52 -21.75
N PRO A 11 -3.49 10.99 -21.00
CA PRO A 11 -2.78 9.81 -21.45
C PRO A 11 -3.45 8.60 -20.81
N ALA A 12 -4.10 7.78 -21.64
CA ALA A 12 -3.97 6.34 -21.43
C ALA A 12 -2.49 6.05 -21.12
N MET A 13 -2.20 5.32 -20.04
CA MET A 13 -0.85 5.06 -19.55
C MET A 13 0.11 4.85 -20.73
N THR A 14 1.15 5.67 -20.84
CA THR A 14 2.17 5.49 -21.87
C THR A 14 2.78 4.10 -21.73
N GLU A 15 3.14 3.45 -22.83
CA GLU A 15 3.71 2.10 -22.85
C GLU A 15 4.88 1.95 -21.85
N SER A 16 5.72 2.98 -21.75
CA SER A 16 6.78 3.08 -20.74
C SER A 16 6.27 3.00 -19.29
N THR A 17 5.14 3.62 -18.95
CA THR A 17 4.55 3.55 -17.61
C THR A 17 3.99 2.17 -17.30
N VAL A 18 3.44 1.48 -18.30
CA VAL A 18 2.94 0.10 -18.14
C VAL A 18 4.08 -0.87 -17.88
N VAL A 19 5.20 -0.71 -18.60
CA VAL A 19 6.42 -1.51 -18.38
C VAL A 19 6.98 -1.26 -16.98
N LEU A 20 7.14 0.01 -16.58
CA LEU A 20 7.61 0.36 -15.24
C LEU A 20 6.70 -0.17 -14.13
N LEU A 21 5.37 -0.15 -14.32
CA LEU A 21 4.44 -0.70 -13.34
C LEU A 21 4.61 -2.22 -13.20
N ARG A 22 4.81 -2.95 -14.30
CA ARG A 22 5.06 -4.40 -14.26
C ARG A 22 6.38 -4.73 -13.56
N GLU A 23 7.44 -3.97 -13.86
CA GLU A 23 8.74 -4.11 -13.19
C GLU A 23 8.62 -3.83 -11.70
N LEU A 24 7.87 -2.79 -11.31
CA LEU A 24 7.59 -2.48 -9.91
C LEU A 24 6.84 -3.63 -9.23
N VAL A 25 5.77 -4.15 -9.83
CA VAL A 25 5.01 -5.27 -9.26
C VAL A 25 5.89 -6.51 -9.11
N ALA A 26 6.73 -6.82 -10.10
CA ALA A 26 7.69 -7.93 -10.02
C ALA A 26 8.67 -7.74 -8.85
N HIS A 27 9.28 -6.56 -8.74
CA HIS A 27 10.18 -6.22 -7.64
C HIS A 27 9.51 -6.36 -6.27
N LEU A 28 8.27 -5.89 -6.13
CA LEU A 28 7.49 -6.03 -4.89
C LEU A 28 7.13 -7.49 -4.57
N ARG A 29 6.89 -8.32 -5.59
CA ARG A 29 6.63 -9.76 -5.39
C ARG A 29 7.88 -10.52 -4.98
N ASP A 30 9.03 -10.19 -5.58
CA ASP A 30 10.30 -10.85 -5.29
C ASP A 30 10.79 -10.53 -3.87
N ASN A 31 10.59 -9.27 -3.42
CA ASN A 31 11.00 -8.81 -2.09
C ASN A 31 9.88 -8.89 -1.03
N ARG A 32 8.78 -9.60 -1.34
CA ARG A 32 7.53 -9.68 -0.56
C ARG A 32 7.74 -9.99 0.93
N THR A 33 8.64 -10.92 1.25
CA THR A 33 8.89 -11.34 2.64
C THR A 33 9.64 -10.26 3.40
N GLU A 34 10.76 -9.78 2.85
CA GLU A 34 11.60 -8.76 3.49
C GLU A 34 10.82 -7.47 3.74
N LEU A 35 10.05 -7.00 2.75
CA LEU A 35 9.32 -5.75 2.85
C LEU A 35 8.24 -5.77 3.93
N ARG A 36 7.63 -6.93 4.18
CA ARG A 36 6.64 -7.08 5.26
C ARG A 36 7.24 -7.18 6.62
N GLU A 37 8.32 -7.94 6.76
CA GLU A 37 9.04 -8.04 8.02
C GLU A 37 9.55 -6.67 8.44
N GLU A 38 10.15 -5.93 7.50
CA GLU A 38 10.61 -4.57 7.72
C GLU A 38 9.46 -3.62 8.06
N TRP A 39 8.33 -3.71 7.34
CA TRP A 39 7.17 -2.88 7.64
C TRP A 39 6.56 -3.19 9.01
N ALA A 40 6.36 -4.46 9.36
CA ALA A 40 5.86 -4.88 10.67
C ALA A 40 6.81 -4.45 11.81
N ARG A 41 8.12 -4.54 11.59
CA ARG A 41 9.14 -4.04 12.51
C ARG A 41 8.98 -2.54 12.74
N ARG A 42 8.84 -1.74 11.66
CA ARG A 42 8.66 -0.29 11.77
C ARG A 42 7.35 0.12 12.43
N ILE A 43 6.24 -0.59 12.19
CA ILE A 43 4.98 -0.37 12.91
C ILE A 43 5.19 -0.55 14.42
N THR A 44 5.87 -1.64 14.79
CA THR A 44 6.18 -1.96 16.19
C THR A 44 7.08 -0.88 16.83
N GLU A 45 8.12 -0.44 16.12
CA GLU A 45 9.06 0.59 16.59
C GLU A 45 8.41 1.97 16.73
N ALA A 46 7.50 2.31 15.81
CA ALA A 46 6.70 3.53 15.86
C ALA A 46 5.63 3.49 16.96
N ARG A 47 5.45 2.36 17.66
CA ARG A 47 4.40 2.12 18.66
C ARG A 47 3.01 2.43 18.10
N LEU A 48 2.77 2.04 16.86
CA LEU A 48 1.45 2.05 16.25
C LEU A 48 0.79 0.67 16.47
N LEU A 49 -0.55 0.66 16.54
CA LEU A 49 -1.35 -0.54 16.76
C LEU A 49 -1.00 -1.25 18.07
N THR A 50 -0.74 -0.49 19.13
CA THR A 50 -0.35 -1.04 20.45
C THR A 50 -1.39 -1.95 21.08
N ALA A 51 -2.64 -1.87 20.61
CA ALA A 51 -3.74 -2.76 20.97
C ALA A 51 -3.64 -4.17 20.35
N MET A 52 -2.68 -4.42 19.45
CA MET A 52 -2.50 -5.67 18.71
C MET A 52 -1.19 -6.36 19.08
N THR A 53 -1.14 -7.70 19.03
CA THR A 53 0.12 -8.43 19.21
C THR A 53 1.03 -8.30 17.98
N LYS A 54 2.31 -8.66 18.12
CA LYS A 54 3.25 -8.66 16.98
C LYS A 54 2.79 -9.59 15.86
N GLU A 55 2.22 -10.73 16.22
CA GLU A 55 1.69 -11.72 15.28
C GLU A 55 0.46 -11.18 14.55
N GLU A 56 -0.43 -10.49 15.26
CA GLU A 56 -1.58 -9.81 14.66
C GLU A 56 -1.12 -8.68 13.72
N ILE A 57 -0.17 -7.85 14.14
CA ILE A 57 0.43 -6.80 13.29
C ILE A 57 1.05 -7.41 12.03
N PHE A 58 1.79 -8.50 12.16
CA PHE A 58 2.41 -9.16 11.00
C PHE A 58 1.36 -9.75 10.04
N ALA A 59 0.29 -10.35 10.56
CA ALA A 59 -0.81 -10.88 9.76
C ALA A 59 -1.56 -9.77 9.00
N GLU A 60 -1.80 -8.64 9.66
CA GLU A 60 -2.42 -7.48 9.01
C GLU A 60 -1.48 -6.85 7.98
N ALA A 61 -0.20 -6.66 8.31
CA ALA A 61 0.80 -6.16 7.36
C ALA A 61 0.91 -7.06 6.13
N THR A 62 0.86 -8.38 6.31
CA THR A 62 0.84 -9.32 5.18
C THR A 62 -0.38 -9.09 4.30
N SER A 63 -1.55 -9.01 4.91
CA SER A 63 -2.82 -8.84 4.19
C SER A 63 -2.89 -7.51 3.45
N VAL A 64 -2.53 -6.39 4.08
CA VAL A 64 -2.50 -5.07 3.42
C VAL A 64 -1.52 -5.09 2.24
N TYR A 65 -0.32 -5.63 2.45
CA TYR A 65 0.71 -5.66 1.42
C TYR A 65 0.26 -6.46 0.19
N ASP A 66 -0.30 -7.66 0.40
CA ASP A 66 -0.80 -8.48 -0.71
C ASP A 66 -1.89 -7.75 -1.49
N ASN A 67 -2.89 -7.19 -0.81
CA ASN A 67 -3.98 -6.46 -1.46
C ASN A 67 -3.45 -5.21 -2.19
N TYR A 68 -2.40 -4.57 -1.66
CA TYR A 68 -1.76 -3.43 -2.33
C TYR A 68 -1.06 -3.83 -3.62
N VAL A 69 -0.25 -4.90 -3.59
CA VAL A 69 0.45 -5.41 -4.79
C VAL A 69 -0.55 -5.93 -5.82
N GLU A 70 -1.60 -6.64 -5.39
CA GLU A 70 -2.67 -7.09 -6.27
C GLU A 70 -3.37 -5.90 -6.95
N ALA A 71 -3.74 -4.86 -6.19
CA ALA A 71 -4.37 -3.67 -6.75
C ALA A 71 -3.48 -2.92 -7.76
N LEU A 72 -2.15 -2.92 -7.54
CA LEU A 72 -1.20 -2.37 -8.51
C LEU A 72 -1.13 -3.21 -9.79
N GLU A 73 -1.21 -4.53 -9.67
CA GLU A 73 -1.12 -5.45 -10.80
C GLU A 73 -2.38 -5.45 -11.66
N THR A 74 -3.56 -5.47 -11.03
CA THR A 74 -4.86 -5.50 -11.72
C THR A 74 -5.35 -4.13 -12.15
N GLY A 75 -4.85 -3.06 -11.49
CA GLY A 75 -5.40 -1.72 -11.60
C GLY A 75 -6.78 -1.57 -10.95
N THR A 76 -7.22 -2.55 -10.15
CA THR A 76 -8.52 -2.55 -9.46
C THR A 76 -8.35 -2.39 -7.96
N PHE A 77 -9.16 -1.53 -7.35
CA PHE A 77 -9.08 -1.24 -5.91
C PHE A 77 -10.14 -1.98 -5.09
N GLU A 78 -10.90 -2.90 -5.69
CA GLU A 78 -12.04 -3.56 -5.08
C GLU A 78 -11.62 -4.45 -3.89
N ALA A 79 -10.57 -5.27 -4.08
CA ALA A 79 -10.00 -6.10 -3.01
C ALA A 79 -9.46 -5.24 -1.86
N LEU A 80 -8.74 -4.17 -2.18
CA LEU A 80 -8.20 -3.23 -1.19
C LEU A 80 -9.31 -2.48 -0.42
N GLN A 81 -10.39 -2.06 -1.10
CA GLN A 81 -11.54 -1.42 -0.45
C GLN A 81 -12.31 -2.38 0.46
N ALA A 82 -12.54 -3.62 0.01
CA ALA A 82 -13.19 -4.65 0.82
C ALA A 82 -12.34 -4.96 2.06
N TYR A 83 -11.02 -5.08 1.89
CA TYR A 83 -10.10 -5.25 3.00
C TYR A 83 -10.12 -4.05 3.97
N ALA A 84 -10.05 -2.82 3.47
CA ALA A 84 -10.09 -1.61 4.31
C ALA A 84 -11.39 -1.50 5.12
N ARG A 85 -12.53 -1.87 4.53
CA ARG A 85 -13.83 -1.96 5.23
C ARG A 85 -13.78 -2.99 6.36
N ASN A 86 -13.37 -4.21 6.05
CA ASN A 86 -13.26 -5.28 7.03
C ASN A 86 -12.26 -4.94 8.14
N LEU A 87 -11.17 -4.26 7.82
CA LEU A 87 -10.19 -3.78 8.79
C LEU A 87 -10.80 -2.71 9.70
N SER A 88 -11.50 -1.72 9.14
CA SER A 88 -12.18 -0.67 9.93
C SER A 88 -13.12 -1.26 10.99
N GLU A 89 -13.88 -2.29 10.64
CA GLU A 89 -14.79 -2.99 11.55
C GLU A 89 -14.05 -3.75 12.66
N ARG A 90 -12.83 -4.24 12.40
CA ARG A 90 -11.99 -4.95 13.38
C ARG A 90 -11.20 -4.01 14.30
N ILE A 91 -10.80 -2.84 13.81
CA ILE A 91 -9.89 -1.92 14.52
C ILE A 91 -10.64 -0.90 15.39
N ILE A 92 -11.87 -0.50 15.02
CA ILE A 92 -12.71 0.42 15.83
C ILE A 92 -12.97 -0.14 17.24
N PRO A 93 -13.39 -1.42 17.42
CA PRO A 93 -13.61 -1.98 18.75
C PRO A 93 -12.32 -2.17 19.57
N ARG A 94 -11.15 -2.15 18.91
CA ARG A 94 -9.84 -2.30 19.56
C ARG A 94 -9.24 -0.97 20.02
N GLY A 95 -9.91 0.16 19.75
CA GLY A 95 -9.43 1.49 20.11
C GLY A 95 -8.26 1.98 19.25
N VAL A 96 -8.16 1.48 18.02
CA VAL A 96 -7.16 1.98 17.06
C VAL A 96 -7.61 3.34 16.55
N GLU A 97 -6.74 4.33 16.68
CA GLU A 97 -7.03 5.69 16.28
C GLU A 97 -6.77 5.93 14.78
N THR A 98 -7.44 6.92 14.21
CA THR A 98 -7.35 7.19 12.75
C THR A 98 -5.95 7.61 12.33
N ASP A 99 -5.21 8.30 13.21
CA ASP A 99 -3.82 8.67 12.98
C ASP A 99 -2.89 7.45 12.96
N GLU A 100 -3.20 6.39 13.70
CA GLU A 100 -2.46 5.12 13.59
C GLU A 100 -2.65 4.48 12.22
N VAL A 101 -3.89 4.50 11.69
CA VAL A 101 -4.20 3.99 10.34
C VAL A 101 -3.46 4.77 9.26
N VAL A 102 -3.43 6.11 9.37
CA VAL A 102 -2.66 6.95 8.45
C VAL A 102 -1.16 6.66 8.61
N GLY A 103 -0.69 6.49 9.84
CA GLY A 103 0.70 6.17 10.17
C GLY A 103 1.18 4.89 9.50
N ILE A 104 0.42 3.79 9.59
CA ILE A 104 0.81 2.52 8.96
C ILE A 104 0.92 2.62 7.43
N VAL A 105 0.02 3.38 6.78
CA VAL A 105 0.03 3.58 5.32
C VAL A 105 1.24 4.42 4.90
N LEU A 106 1.57 5.46 5.67
CA LEU A 106 2.76 6.28 5.42
C LEU A 106 4.05 5.47 5.62
N LEU A 107 4.10 4.61 6.63
CA LEU A 107 5.22 3.69 6.84
C LEU A 107 5.36 2.68 5.70
N LEU A 108 4.26 2.14 5.17
CA LEU A 108 4.33 1.26 4.02
C LEU A 108 4.95 1.98 2.83
N ARG A 109 4.44 3.17 2.48
CA ARG A 109 5.00 3.99 1.40
C ARG A 109 6.51 4.22 1.57
N ASP A 110 6.93 4.47 2.81
CA ASP A 110 8.31 4.76 3.17
C ASP A 110 9.23 3.52 3.06
N VAL A 111 8.73 2.32 3.40
CA VAL A 111 9.43 1.04 3.16
C VAL A 111 9.59 0.78 1.67
N LEU A 112 8.49 0.91 0.91
CA LEU A 112 8.48 0.68 -0.53
C LEU A 112 9.38 1.66 -1.30
N ALA A 113 9.52 2.90 -0.82
CA ALA A 113 10.38 3.90 -1.44
C ALA A 113 11.89 3.65 -1.25
N ARG A 114 12.27 2.71 -0.36
CA ARG A 114 13.66 2.40 -0.03
C ARG A 114 14.16 1.04 -0.55
N SER A 115 13.27 0.27 -1.18
CA SER A 115 13.53 -1.09 -1.66
C SER A 115 13.83 -1.15 -3.14
#